data_AF-A0A817YDV4-F1
#
_entry.id   AF-A0A817YDV4-F1
#
_cell.length_a   1.000
_cell.length_b   1.000
_cell.length_c   1.000
_cell.angle_alpha   90.00
_cell.angle_beta   90.00
_cell.angle_gamma   90.00
#
_symmetry.space_group_name_H-M   'P 1'
#
loop_
_entity.id
_entity.type
_entity.pdbx_description
1 polymer ?
#
loop_
_entity_poly.entity_id
_entity_poly.type
_entity_poly.pdbx_seq_one_letter_code
_entity_poly.pdbx_strand_id
1 'polypeptide(L)'
;MENFCYFFVAQCQDFRSPFGTLLDCDNRTPNNCSDEQRLLYFLMKNYSNSVRPVRNASLPVPVKLGLTLTQIFDMIEKNQILITNVWLDQEWFDEFLQWNPDDFNGIRRLNLPSKLIWLPDIVLYNNADEFSNSNIMQVNAMLIHNGSVFWPIPTRFKSTCQIDVTYFPYDEQECKLKFGSWTYNGYQVSIEERNYAIELSSYVPNGEWDLLDTSYQVNIVRYPCCPEPFPDITFYVRIRRRILYYLYSVVFPCVMLSILTLLVFCLPPESGEKIALGITVLLAFSVFMLAIAENMPETSEYIPLISLYLTAVMAMTSVSVMMTVFVLNLHYRGPKKNEIPFWLQQLLSLSLSNICRTFKKPKKLKISCTSKQQKLHKKNIPNINQIQQTENRVPANGILLSYANINETKIKSRVTTDVSP
;
A
#
# COMPACT_ATOMS: atom_id res chain seq x y z
N MET A 1 -12.29 -61.78 27.78
CA MET A 1 -11.29 -60.84 28.31
C MET A 1 -9.92 -61.27 27.78
N GLU A 2 -9.74 -61.33 26.45
CA GLU A 2 -8.49 -61.89 25.85
C GLU A 2 -8.17 -61.40 24.42
N ASN A 3 -8.90 -60.42 23.86
CA ASN A 3 -8.67 -59.92 22.48
C ASN A 3 -8.27 -58.44 22.39
N PHE A 4 -7.90 -57.79 23.50
CA PHE A 4 -7.50 -56.37 23.51
C PHE A 4 -5.99 -56.12 23.67
N CYS A 5 -5.17 -57.17 23.86
CA CYS A 5 -3.72 -57.01 24.05
C CYS A 5 -2.89 -56.99 22.74
N TYR A 6 -3.45 -57.39 21.60
CA TYR A 6 -2.70 -57.42 20.33
C TYR A 6 -2.63 -56.07 19.60
N PHE A 7 -3.49 -55.11 19.96
CA PHE A 7 -3.52 -53.80 19.29
C PHE A 7 -2.57 -52.75 19.89
N PHE A 8 -2.03 -52.97 21.10
CA PHE A 8 -1.16 -52.02 21.79
C PHE A 8 0.34 -52.34 21.70
N VAL A 9 0.74 -53.49 21.14
CA VAL A 9 2.16 -53.84 20.95
C VAL A 9 2.70 -53.39 19.58
N ALA A 10 1.83 -53.03 18.64
CA ALA A 10 2.22 -52.64 17.27
C ALA A 10 2.62 -51.15 17.11
N GLN A 11 2.67 -50.37 18.18
CA GLN A 11 3.04 -48.94 18.15
C GLN A 11 4.24 -48.58 19.03
N CYS A 12 5.06 -49.57 19.39
CA CYS A 12 6.39 -49.39 20.00
C CYS A 12 7.51 -49.91 19.07
N GLN A 13 7.34 -49.80 17.75
CA GLN A 13 8.37 -50.03 16.75
C GLN A 13 8.37 -48.88 15.75
N ASP A 14 8.90 -47.73 16.18
CA ASP A 14 9.76 -46.87 15.37
C ASP A 14 10.07 -45.57 16.14
N PHE A 15 10.69 -45.72 17.33
CA PHE A 15 11.64 -44.71 17.80
C PHE A 15 12.98 -44.98 17.10
N ARG A 16 12.96 -44.98 15.77
CA ARG A 16 14.17 -44.99 14.98
C ARG A 16 14.73 -43.58 15.13
N SER A 17 15.82 -43.47 15.89
CA SER A 17 16.62 -42.24 15.92
C SER A 17 16.78 -41.70 14.49
N PRO A 18 16.86 -40.37 14.28
CA PRO A 18 17.09 -39.81 12.95
C PRO A 18 18.42 -40.28 12.31
N PHE A 19 19.22 -41.03 13.07
CA PHE A 19 20.46 -41.69 12.70
C PHE A 19 20.30 -43.06 12.01
N GLY A 20 19.07 -43.54 11.78
CA GLY A 20 18.78 -44.88 11.24
C GLY A 20 19.32 -45.21 9.84
N THR A 21 20.03 -44.28 9.18
CA THR A 21 20.69 -44.45 7.88
C THR A 21 22.05 -43.75 7.80
N LEU A 22 22.73 -43.48 8.92
CA LEU A 22 24.16 -43.20 8.88
C LEU A 22 24.88 -44.55 8.75
N LEU A 23 25.19 -44.92 7.50
CA LEU A 23 25.99 -46.10 7.17
C LEU A 23 27.18 -46.18 8.11
N ASP A 24 27.30 -47.30 8.83
CA ASP A 24 28.44 -47.59 9.68
C ASP A 24 29.66 -47.82 8.77
N CYS A 25 30.30 -46.71 8.37
CA CYS A 25 31.49 -46.70 7.53
C CYS A 25 32.71 -47.27 8.29
N ASP A 26 32.54 -47.67 9.55
CA ASP A 26 33.64 -47.97 10.46
C ASP A 26 34.19 -49.39 10.31
N ASN A 27 33.49 -50.39 9.71
CA ASN A 27 34.06 -51.75 9.72
C ASN A 27 33.62 -52.81 8.69
N ARG A 28 32.70 -52.58 7.73
CA ARG A 28 32.25 -53.68 6.83
C ARG A 28 32.59 -53.56 5.35
N THR A 29 32.90 -52.36 4.84
CA THR A 29 33.41 -52.16 3.47
C THR A 29 34.16 -50.82 3.38
N PRO A 30 35.50 -50.79 3.47
CA PRO A 30 36.27 -49.54 3.42
C PRO A 30 36.21 -48.81 2.07
N ASN A 31 35.65 -49.42 1.02
CA ASN A 31 35.69 -48.90 -0.35
C ASN A 31 34.44 -48.12 -0.82
N ASN A 32 33.43 -47.89 0.04
CA ASN A 32 32.14 -47.34 -0.41
C ASN A 32 31.67 -46.03 0.25
N CYS A 33 32.40 -45.46 1.22
CA CYS A 33 32.04 -44.17 1.83
C CYS A 33 32.97 -43.06 1.34
N SER A 34 32.42 -41.89 1.01
CA SER A 34 33.24 -40.70 0.75
C SER A 34 33.91 -40.19 2.03
N ASP A 35 35.03 -39.48 1.90
CA ASP A 35 35.71 -38.86 3.05
C ASP A 35 34.79 -37.91 3.83
N GLU A 36 33.89 -37.21 3.13
CA GLU A 36 32.85 -36.37 3.73
C GLU A 36 31.83 -37.18 4.54
N GLN A 37 31.41 -38.36 4.05
CA GLN A 37 30.53 -39.26 4.81
C GLN A 37 31.22 -39.80 6.05
N ARG A 38 32.51 -40.16 5.94
CA ARG A 38 33.32 -40.59 7.08
C ARG A 38 33.45 -39.48 8.12
N LEU A 39 33.70 -38.24 7.68
CA LEU A 39 33.76 -37.06 8.55
C LEU A 39 32.41 -36.80 9.23
N LEU A 40 31.31 -36.83 8.47
CA LEU A 40 29.97 -36.66 9.01
C LEU A 40 29.66 -37.70 10.09
N TYR A 41 29.93 -38.97 9.83
CA TYR A 41 29.73 -40.04 10.81
C TYR A 41 30.59 -39.82 12.05
N PHE A 42 31.86 -39.45 11.88
CA PHE A 42 32.77 -39.15 12.98
C PHE A 42 32.24 -38.02 13.89
N LEU A 43 31.79 -36.91 13.31
CA LEU A 43 31.26 -35.77 14.05
C LEU A 43 29.94 -36.11 14.77
N MET A 44 29.09 -36.92 14.13
CA MET A 44 27.73 -37.18 14.60
C MET A 44 27.61 -38.35 15.59
N LYS A 45 28.63 -39.21 15.71
CA LYS A 45 28.58 -40.45 16.52
C LYS A 45 28.18 -40.23 17.99
N ASN A 46 28.59 -39.13 18.60
CA ASN A 46 28.32 -38.79 20.01
C ASN A 46 27.78 -37.36 20.18
N TYR A 47 27.21 -36.78 19.13
CA TYR A 47 26.72 -35.40 19.17
C TYR A 47 25.24 -35.36 19.57
N SER A 48 24.90 -34.49 20.53
CA SER A 48 23.53 -34.21 20.92
C SER A 48 23.14 -32.80 20.50
N ASN A 49 22.23 -32.69 19.54
CA ASN A 49 21.74 -31.41 19.03
C ASN A 49 20.78 -30.67 19.99
N SER A 50 20.34 -31.31 21.07
CA SER A 50 19.36 -30.76 22.01
C SER A 50 20.00 -29.97 23.16
N VAL A 51 21.33 -29.94 23.25
CA VAL A 51 22.09 -29.33 24.35
C VAL A 51 23.03 -28.27 23.80
N ARG A 52 23.23 -27.18 24.56
CA ARG A 52 24.17 -26.11 24.18
C ARG A 52 25.59 -26.68 23.96
N PRO A 53 26.30 -26.28 22.90
CA PRO A 53 27.59 -26.86 22.52
C PRO A 53 28.78 -26.27 23.30
N VAL A 54 28.71 -26.32 24.63
CA VAL A 54 29.78 -25.88 25.55
C VAL A 54 30.26 -27.05 26.41
N ARG A 55 31.57 -27.19 26.59
CA ARG A 55 32.15 -28.16 27.53
C ARG A 55 31.94 -27.73 28.97
N ASN A 56 32.02 -26.42 29.23
CA ASN A 56 31.74 -25.84 30.54
C ASN A 56 30.35 -25.21 30.55
N ALA A 57 29.40 -25.83 31.27
CA ALA A 57 28.02 -25.39 31.34
C ALA A 57 27.84 -23.97 31.91
N SER A 58 28.81 -23.47 32.68
CA SER A 58 28.80 -22.11 33.25
C SER A 58 29.10 -21.01 32.25
N LEU A 59 29.61 -21.33 31.04
CA LEU A 59 29.90 -20.34 30.01
C LEU A 59 28.71 -20.16 29.05
N PRO A 60 28.46 -18.92 28.59
CA PRO A 60 27.47 -18.66 27.54
C PRO A 60 28.01 -19.05 26.17
N VAL A 61 27.11 -19.37 25.24
CA VAL A 61 27.41 -19.46 23.81
C VAL A 61 27.27 -18.06 23.20
N PRO A 62 28.35 -17.45 22.67
CA PRO A 62 28.22 -16.21 21.92
C PRO A 62 27.64 -16.49 20.54
N VAL A 63 26.46 -15.93 20.29
CA VAL A 63 25.76 -16.00 19.00
C VAL A 63 25.87 -14.62 18.35
N LYS A 64 26.60 -14.56 17.24
CA LYS A 64 26.72 -13.37 16.42
C LYS A 64 25.54 -13.32 15.46
N LEU A 65 24.79 -12.23 15.53
CA LEU A 65 23.65 -11.96 14.66
C LEU A 65 24.01 -10.85 13.68
N GLY A 66 23.72 -11.11 12.41
CA GLY A 66 23.77 -10.12 11.33
C GLY A 66 22.44 -10.10 10.58
N LEU A 67 22.14 -8.96 9.98
CA LEU A 67 20.97 -8.82 9.13
C LEU A 67 21.41 -8.27 7.78
N THR A 68 21.14 -9.02 6.72
CA THR A 68 21.28 -8.52 5.35
C THR A 68 19.89 -8.17 4.82
N LEU A 69 19.62 -6.88 4.61
CA LEU A 69 18.35 -6.43 4.06
C LEU A 69 18.39 -6.53 2.52
N THR A 70 17.59 -7.44 1.97
CA THR A 70 17.53 -7.63 0.50
C THR A 70 16.46 -6.77 -0.13
N GLN A 71 15.29 -6.65 0.50
CA GLN A 71 14.20 -5.84 -0.03
C GLN A 71 13.22 -5.44 1.08
N ILE A 72 12.73 -4.21 1.02
CA ILE A 72 11.48 -3.81 1.69
C ILE A 72 10.35 -4.30 0.79
N PHE A 73 9.66 -5.36 1.20
CA PHE A 73 8.63 -5.97 0.38
C PHE A 73 7.36 -5.13 0.37
N ASP A 74 6.87 -4.75 1.56
CA ASP A 74 5.65 -3.97 1.71
C ASP A 74 5.56 -3.33 3.11
N MET A 75 4.78 -2.26 3.23
CA MET A 75 4.35 -1.69 4.51
C MET A 75 2.82 -1.62 4.50
N ILE A 76 2.17 -2.48 5.26
CA ILE A 76 0.71 -2.50 5.38
C ILE A 76 0.33 -1.50 6.46
N GLU A 77 0.00 -0.26 6.06
CA GLU A 77 -0.22 0.83 7.00
C GLU A 77 -1.44 0.58 7.88
N LYS A 78 -2.53 0.09 7.28
CA LYS A 78 -3.79 -0.22 7.98
C LYS A 78 -3.58 -1.10 9.21
N ASN A 79 -2.75 -2.13 9.06
CA ASN A 79 -2.48 -3.12 10.11
C ASN A 79 -1.19 -2.82 10.89
N GLN A 80 -0.45 -1.77 10.53
CA GLN A 80 0.82 -1.40 11.17
C GLN A 80 1.89 -2.52 11.07
N ILE A 81 2.03 -3.11 9.89
CA ILE A 81 2.95 -4.23 9.64
C ILE A 81 3.98 -3.86 8.57
N LEU A 82 5.27 -3.99 8.91
CA LEU A 82 6.36 -3.93 7.94
C LEU A 82 6.74 -5.36 7.51
N ILE A 83 6.81 -5.57 6.20
CA ILE A 83 7.24 -6.83 5.57
C ILE A 83 8.60 -6.63 4.90
N THR A 84 9.61 -7.35 5.39
CA THR A 84 10.98 -7.29 4.85
C THR A 84 11.48 -8.66 4.42
N ASN A 85 12.14 -8.72 3.26
CA ASN A 85 12.92 -9.89 2.87
C ASN A 85 14.35 -9.68 3.36
N VAL A 86 14.85 -10.60 4.17
CA VAL A 86 16.17 -10.50 4.79
C VAL A 86 16.89 -11.85 4.76
N TRP A 87 18.21 -11.81 4.86
CA TRP A 87 18.99 -12.94 5.32
C TRP A 87 19.37 -12.70 6.77
N LEU A 88 18.92 -13.59 7.65
CA LEU A 88 19.30 -13.59 9.05
C LEU A 88 20.57 -14.42 9.19
N ASP A 89 21.68 -13.74 9.41
CA ASP A 89 22.99 -14.35 9.56
C ASP A 89 23.19 -14.73 11.02
N GLN A 90 23.39 -16.03 11.27
CA GLN A 90 23.68 -16.55 12.60
C GLN A 90 25.03 -17.23 12.57
N GLU A 91 25.92 -16.84 13.49
CA GLU A 91 27.23 -17.44 13.61
C GLU A 91 27.54 -17.75 15.07
N TRP A 92 27.92 -18.99 15.36
CA TRP A 92 28.31 -19.40 16.71
C TRP A 92 29.46 -20.41 16.64
N PHE A 93 30.01 -20.71 17.80
CA PHE A 93 31.07 -21.70 17.95
C PHE A 93 30.54 -22.96 18.63
N ASP A 94 30.83 -24.12 18.05
CA ASP A 94 30.50 -25.42 18.60
C ASP A 94 31.79 -26.16 19.01
N GLU A 95 31.95 -26.41 20.31
CA GLU A 95 33.16 -27.05 20.87
C GLU A 95 33.28 -28.55 20.56
N PHE A 96 32.21 -29.17 20.05
CA PHE A 96 32.14 -30.60 19.75
C PHE A 96 32.24 -30.89 18.24
N LEU A 97 31.98 -29.90 17.38
CA LEU A 97 32.03 -30.05 15.92
C LEU A 97 33.38 -29.60 15.33
N GLN A 98 34.48 -30.18 15.80
CA GLN A 98 35.85 -29.86 15.36
C GLN A 98 36.54 -31.08 14.78
N TRP A 99 37.37 -30.87 13.76
CA TRP A 99 38.21 -31.94 13.19
C TRP A 99 39.51 -31.38 12.63
N ASN A 100 40.50 -32.26 12.48
CA ASN A 100 41.71 -31.94 11.75
C ASN A 100 41.50 -32.23 10.26
N PRO A 101 41.65 -31.23 9.36
CA PRO A 101 41.52 -31.45 7.92
C PRO A 101 42.43 -32.55 7.38
N ASP A 102 43.62 -32.72 7.96
CA ASP A 102 44.61 -33.70 7.49
C ASP A 102 44.12 -35.16 7.64
N ASP A 103 43.23 -35.44 8.60
CA ASP A 103 42.67 -36.79 8.83
C ASP A 103 41.57 -37.16 7.83
N PHE A 104 41.04 -36.17 7.10
CA PHE A 104 39.90 -36.28 6.18
C PHE A 104 40.20 -35.58 4.85
N ASN A 105 41.37 -35.87 4.27
CA ASN A 105 41.71 -35.46 2.90
C ASN A 105 41.65 -33.94 2.64
N GLY A 106 41.98 -33.14 3.65
CA GLY A 106 42.03 -31.67 3.57
C GLY A 106 40.67 -30.98 3.60
N ILE A 107 39.58 -31.68 3.96
CA ILE A 107 38.24 -31.07 4.06
C ILE A 107 38.24 -30.02 5.18
N ARG A 108 37.98 -28.75 4.82
CA ARG A 108 37.95 -27.62 5.77
C ARG A 108 36.55 -27.07 6.06
N ARG A 109 35.59 -27.38 5.19
CA ARG A 109 34.21 -26.91 5.27
C ARG A 109 33.27 -28.07 4.97
N LEU A 110 32.19 -28.16 5.73
CA LEU A 110 31.17 -29.18 5.57
C LEU A 110 29.79 -28.53 5.66
N ASN A 111 28.92 -28.80 4.70
CA ASN A 111 27.54 -28.31 4.71
C ASN A 111 26.64 -29.37 5.34
N LEU A 112 25.97 -29.00 6.43
CA LEU A 112 25.17 -29.91 7.23
C LEU A 112 23.70 -29.47 7.25
N PRO A 113 22.74 -30.40 7.16
CA PRO A 113 21.35 -30.09 7.47
C PRO A 113 21.24 -29.49 8.88
N SER A 114 20.61 -28.32 9.01
CA SER A 114 20.48 -27.58 10.27
C SER A 114 19.81 -28.40 11.39
N LYS A 115 18.96 -29.38 11.05
CA LYS A 115 18.32 -30.29 12.02
C LYS A 115 19.27 -31.22 12.78
N LEU A 116 20.46 -31.49 12.23
CA LEU A 116 21.41 -32.44 12.82
C LEU A 116 22.30 -31.79 13.88
N ILE A 117 22.35 -30.46 13.91
CA ILE A 117 23.20 -29.68 14.81
C ILE A 117 22.34 -28.90 15.80
N TRP A 118 22.94 -28.47 16.91
CA TRP A 118 22.29 -27.53 17.82
C TRP A 118 22.08 -26.18 17.11
N LEU A 119 20.92 -25.57 17.31
CA LEU A 119 20.57 -24.26 16.78
C LEU A 119 20.14 -23.35 17.95
N PRO A 120 20.59 -22.09 17.98
CA PRO A 120 20.05 -21.12 18.93
C PRO A 120 18.58 -20.80 18.58
N ASP A 121 17.78 -20.56 19.60
CA ASP A 121 16.33 -20.27 19.49
C ASP A 121 16.07 -18.77 19.29
N ILE A 122 16.63 -18.22 18.22
CA ILE A 122 16.49 -16.80 17.88
C ILE A 122 15.11 -16.54 17.26
N VAL A 123 14.34 -15.65 17.89
CA VAL A 123 12.96 -15.33 17.51
C VAL A 123 12.79 -13.82 17.36
N LEU A 124 11.95 -13.41 16.41
CA LEU A 124 11.46 -12.04 16.29
C LEU A 124 10.36 -11.79 17.34
N TYR A 125 10.63 -10.97 18.35
CA TYR A 125 9.67 -10.71 19.43
C TYR A 125 8.45 -9.91 18.99
N ASN A 126 8.63 -8.96 18.08
CA ASN A 126 7.55 -8.14 17.54
C ASN A 126 7.00 -8.70 16.22
N ASN A 127 6.90 -10.03 16.12
CA ASN A 127 6.33 -10.72 14.97
C ASN A 127 4.81 -10.46 14.86
N ALA A 128 4.36 -10.15 13.64
CA ALA A 128 2.95 -9.90 13.32
C ALA A 128 2.29 -11.05 12.55
N ASP A 129 3.04 -12.10 12.21
CA ASP A 129 2.52 -13.29 11.51
C ASP A 129 2.09 -14.38 12.49
N GLU A 130 1.24 -15.31 12.03
CA GLU A 130 0.99 -16.54 12.79
C GLU A 130 2.29 -17.33 12.96
N PHE A 131 2.57 -17.80 14.19
CA PHE A 131 3.73 -18.64 14.51
C PHE A 131 3.61 -20.03 13.85
N SER A 132 3.71 -20.06 12.53
CA SER A 132 3.77 -21.26 11.75
C SER A 132 5.23 -21.51 11.38
N ASN A 133 5.76 -22.66 11.82
CA ASN A 133 7.12 -23.11 11.49
C ASN A 133 7.35 -23.26 9.96
N SER A 134 6.33 -23.06 9.12
CA SER A 134 6.38 -23.13 7.66
C SER A 134 7.13 -21.98 6.99
N ASN A 135 7.35 -20.85 7.67
CA ASN A 135 7.93 -19.65 7.04
C ASN A 135 9.48 -19.59 7.08
N ILE A 136 10.12 -20.48 7.82
CA ILE A 136 11.59 -20.57 7.90
C ILE A 136 12.06 -21.67 6.94
N MET A 137 12.77 -21.28 5.88
CA MET A 137 13.36 -22.24 4.96
C MET A 137 14.40 -23.10 5.69
N GLN A 138 14.27 -24.42 5.58
CA GLN A 138 15.25 -25.36 6.11
C GLN A 138 16.47 -25.40 5.19
N VAL A 139 17.41 -24.50 5.44
CA VAL A 139 18.70 -24.44 4.74
C VAL A 139 19.79 -25.15 5.54
N ASN A 140 20.82 -25.60 4.82
CA ASN A 140 22.00 -26.19 5.43
C ASN A 140 22.85 -25.12 6.12
N ALA A 141 23.47 -25.50 7.24
CA ALA A 141 24.48 -24.70 7.91
C ALA A 141 25.87 -25.05 7.35
N MET A 142 26.75 -24.05 7.32
CA MET A 142 28.14 -24.19 6.91
C MET A 142 29.01 -24.35 8.16
N LEU A 143 29.60 -25.53 8.34
CA LEU A 143 30.51 -25.82 9.43
C LEU A 143 31.96 -25.71 8.94
N ILE A 144 32.80 -25.00 9.69
CA ILE A 144 34.23 -24.86 9.45
C ILE A 144 35.00 -25.78 10.41
N HIS A 145 36.13 -26.33 9.98
CA HIS A 145 36.93 -27.30 10.73
C HIS A 145 37.31 -26.89 12.16
N ASN A 146 37.36 -25.59 12.44
CA ASN A 146 37.66 -25.04 13.76
C ASN A 146 36.48 -25.11 14.74
N GLY A 147 35.27 -25.45 14.29
CA GLY A 147 34.05 -25.45 15.10
C GLY A 147 33.14 -24.25 14.89
N SER A 148 33.53 -23.29 14.04
CA SER A 148 32.65 -22.17 13.67
C SER A 148 31.50 -22.65 12.77
N VAL A 149 30.28 -22.36 13.16
CA VAL A 149 29.06 -22.65 12.39
C VAL A 149 28.49 -21.33 11.88
N PHE A 150 28.26 -21.25 10.57
CA PHE A 150 27.58 -20.13 9.94
C PHE A 150 26.28 -20.60 9.28
N TRP A 151 25.15 -20.01 9.69
CA TRP A 151 23.82 -20.38 9.24
C TRP A 151 23.04 -19.13 8.79
N PRO A 152 23.09 -18.79 7.48
CA PRO A 152 22.32 -17.71 6.91
C PRO A 152 20.93 -18.19 6.50
N ILE A 153 19.88 -17.63 7.10
CA ILE A 153 18.49 -18.00 6.79
C ILE A 153 17.86 -16.92 5.91
N PRO A 154 17.51 -17.22 4.65
CA PRO A 154 16.67 -16.33 3.86
C PRO A 154 15.22 -16.47 4.33
N THR A 155 14.63 -15.37 4.79
CA THR A 155 13.24 -15.38 5.24
C THR A 155 12.57 -14.03 5.07
N ARG A 156 11.23 -14.06 5.07
CA ARG A 156 10.39 -12.89 5.05
C ARG A 156 9.83 -12.68 6.45
N PHE A 157 10.24 -11.60 7.10
CA PHE A 157 9.69 -11.23 8.40
C PHE A 157 8.54 -10.24 8.24
N LYS A 158 7.49 -10.46 9.03
CA LYS A 158 6.42 -9.48 9.26
C LYS A 158 6.56 -8.97 10.68
N SER A 159 6.86 -7.69 10.81
CA SER A 159 7.08 -7.05 12.11
C SER A 159 6.03 -6.00 12.39
N THR A 160 5.59 -5.88 13.64
CA THR A 160 4.74 -4.77 14.05
C THR A 160 5.57 -3.50 14.11
N CYS A 161 5.06 -2.45 13.47
CA CYS A 161 5.69 -1.14 13.39
C CYS A 161 4.65 -0.05 13.63
N GLN A 162 4.87 0.79 14.63
CA GLN A 162 4.00 1.94 14.88
C GLN A 162 4.28 3.00 13.82
N ILE A 163 3.25 3.39 13.07
CA ILE A 163 3.33 4.31 11.93
C ILE A 163 2.76 5.67 12.36
N ASP A 164 3.48 6.75 12.07
CA ASP A 164 2.99 8.13 12.23
C ASP A 164 2.52 8.69 10.88
N VAL A 165 1.22 8.90 10.75
CA VAL A 165 0.57 9.38 9.51
C VAL A 165 0.23 10.86 9.53
N THR A 166 0.70 11.64 10.51
CA THR A 166 0.39 13.08 10.64
C THR A 166 0.66 13.87 9.35
N TYR A 167 1.85 13.69 8.77
CA TYR A 167 2.31 14.41 7.58
C TYR A 167 2.08 13.67 6.26
N PHE A 168 1.22 12.66 6.23
CA PHE A 168 0.93 11.90 5.02
C PHE A 168 0.63 12.80 3.80
N PRO A 169 1.22 12.55 2.61
CA PRO A 169 2.14 11.45 2.25
C PRO A 169 3.64 11.80 2.41
N TYR A 170 3.97 12.95 3.02
CA TYR A 170 5.34 13.38 3.29
C TYR A 170 5.83 12.86 4.64
N ASP A 171 5.64 11.56 4.85
CA ASP A 171 5.92 10.88 6.11
C ASP A 171 7.26 10.11 6.07
N GLU A 172 7.88 10.02 7.24
CA GLU A 172 9.04 9.18 7.51
C GLU A 172 8.67 8.19 8.61
N GLN A 173 9.04 6.94 8.42
CA GLN A 173 8.72 5.85 9.33
C GLN A 173 9.98 5.20 9.84
N GLU A 174 9.99 4.85 11.13
CA GLU A 174 11.09 4.12 11.77
C GLU A 174 10.54 2.82 12.36
N CYS A 175 10.87 1.71 11.72
CA CYS A 175 10.42 0.40 12.14
C CYS A 175 11.56 -0.40 12.78
N LYS A 176 11.21 -1.20 13.78
CA LYS A 176 12.17 -2.03 14.51
C LYS A 176 11.94 -3.51 14.26
N LEU A 177 13.01 -4.27 14.14
CA LEU A 177 13.03 -5.73 14.10
C LEU A 177 13.80 -6.21 15.32
N LYS A 178 13.08 -6.75 16.32
CA LYS A 178 13.66 -7.13 17.62
C LYS A 178 13.89 -8.64 17.69
N PHE A 179 15.15 -9.07 17.62
CA PHE A 179 15.54 -10.48 17.72
C PHE A 179 16.17 -10.81 19.07
N GLY A 180 15.85 -11.97 19.62
CA GLY A 180 16.49 -12.47 20.83
C GLY A 180 16.25 -13.97 21.00
N SER A 181 16.98 -14.58 21.92
CA SER A 181 16.69 -15.95 22.36
C SER A 181 15.35 -15.98 23.10
N TRP A 182 14.55 -17.02 22.88
CA TRP A 182 13.26 -17.15 23.57
C TRP A 182 13.39 -17.77 24.97
N THR A 183 14.20 -18.83 25.10
CA THR A 183 14.30 -19.64 26.32
C THR A 183 15.61 -19.46 27.08
N TYR A 184 16.71 -19.13 26.39
CA TYR A 184 18.00 -18.94 27.05
C TYR A 184 18.14 -17.52 27.59
N ASN A 185 18.63 -17.42 28.82
CA ASN A 185 19.01 -16.14 29.41
C ASN A 185 20.43 -15.72 28.98
N GLY A 186 20.83 -14.51 29.36
CA GLY A 186 22.14 -13.93 29.04
C GLY A 186 23.35 -14.65 29.61
N TYR A 187 23.18 -15.57 30.57
CA TYR A 187 24.26 -16.42 31.08
C TYR A 187 24.43 -17.70 30.26
N GLN A 188 23.44 -18.07 29.46
CA GLN A 188 23.46 -19.28 28.63
C GLN A 188 23.76 -18.98 27.16
N VAL A 189 23.19 -17.88 26.65
CA VAL A 189 23.41 -17.38 25.29
C VAL A 189 23.65 -15.87 25.37
N SER A 190 24.77 -15.41 24.84
CA SER A 190 25.04 -14.00 24.64
C SER A 190 24.81 -13.63 23.18
N ILE A 191 24.28 -12.43 22.94
CA ILE A 191 24.04 -11.92 21.59
C ILE A 191 25.10 -10.87 21.30
N GLU A 192 25.79 -11.05 20.18
CA GLU A 192 26.77 -10.12 19.64
C GLU A 192 26.35 -9.74 18.22
N GLU A 193 26.81 -8.58 17.75
CA GLU A 193 26.58 -8.19 16.36
C GLU A 193 27.75 -8.69 15.48
N ARG A 194 27.44 -9.08 14.24
CA ARG A 194 28.41 -9.72 13.32
C ARG A 194 29.21 -8.74 12.44
N ASN A 195 28.58 -7.74 11.83
CA ASN A 195 29.07 -6.97 10.67
C ASN A 195 29.24 -5.45 10.94
N TYR A 196 29.16 -5.01 12.19
CA TYR A 196 29.06 -3.63 12.68
C TYR A 196 27.92 -2.77 12.11
N ALA A 197 27.09 -3.30 11.21
CA ALA A 197 25.99 -2.61 10.55
C ALA A 197 25.06 -3.60 9.83
N ILE A 198 23.85 -3.15 9.50
CA ILE A 198 22.95 -3.90 8.59
C ILE A 198 23.57 -3.92 7.19
N GLU A 199 23.72 -5.10 6.62
CA GLU A 199 24.32 -5.25 5.32
C GLU A 199 23.30 -4.95 4.21
N LEU A 200 23.68 -4.04 3.29
CA LEU A 200 22.87 -3.56 2.18
C LEU A 200 23.45 -3.96 0.80
N SER A 201 24.45 -4.83 0.76
CA SER A 201 25.16 -5.22 -0.47
C SER A 201 24.24 -5.83 -1.52
N SER A 202 23.18 -6.52 -1.08
CA SER A 202 22.17 -7.16 -1.93
C SER A 202 20.82 -6.42 -1.92
N TYR A 203 20.78 -5.15 -1.49
CA TYR A 203 19.54 -4.39 -1.38
C TYR A 203 19.02 -3.96 -2.75
N VAL A 204 17.76 -4.28 -3.04
CA VAL A 204 17.03 -3.82 -4.22
C VAL A 204 16.11 -2.67 -3.81
N PRO A 205 16.24 -1.48 -4.41
CA PRO A 205 15.42 -0.32 -4.05
C PRO A 205 13.94 -0.56 -4.34
N ASN A 206 13.07 -0.10 -3.44
CA ASN A 206 11.63 -0.20 -3.59
C ASN A 206 11.09 1.00 -4.42
N GLY A 207 10.03 0.77 -5.20
CA GLY A 207 9.36 1.80 -6.01
C GLY A 207 8.46 2.74 -5.20
N GLU A 208 8.07 2.34 -3.99
CA GLU A 208 7.20 3.12 -3.10
C GLU A 208 7.95 3.76 -1.92
N TRP A 209 8.96 3.08 -1.39
CA TRP A 209 9.67 3.48 -0.18
C TRP A 209 11.16 3.68 -0.45
N ASP A 210 11.68 4.82 -0.02
CA ASP A 210 13.11 5.11 0.02
C ASP A 210 13.70 4.70 1.37
N LEU A 211 14.74 3.86 1.35
CA LEU A 211 15.52 3.55 2.54
C LEU A 211 16.45 4.74 2.86
N LEU A 212 16.25 5.36 4.02
CA LEU A 212 17.05 6.51 4.46
C LEU A 212 18.30 6.07 5.22
N ASP A 213 18.07 5.25 6.25
CA ASP A 213 19.12 4.84 7.18
C ASP A 213 18.75 3.51 7.85
N THR A 214 19.79 2.81 8.31
CA THR A 214 19.68 1.56 9.04
C THR A 214 20.62 1.58 10.23
N SER A 215 20.13 1.25 11.41
CA SER A 215 20.95 1.16 12.62
C SER A 215 20.60 -0.08 13.43
N TYR A 216 21.42 -0.40 14.43
CA TYR A 216 21.16 -1.50 15.35
C TYR A 216 21.51 -1.10 16.77
N GLN A 217 20.89 -1.78 17.72
CA GLN A 217 21.20 -1.63 19.14
C GLN A 217 21.10 -2.98 19.83
N VAL A 218 22.13 -3.36 20.58
CA VAL A 218 22.10 -4.52 21.47
C VAL A 218 21.59 -4.05 22.83
N ASN A 219 20.55 -4.71 23.33
CA ASN A 219 19.92 -4.41 24.61
C ASN A 219 20.06 -5.60 25.57
N ILE A 220 20.07 -5.31 26.86
CA ILE A 220 20.01 -6.31 27.93
C ILE A 220 18.82 -5.95 28.79
N VAL A 221 17.74 -6.74 28.69
CA VAL A 221 16.46 -6.44 29.34
C VAL A 221 16.15 -7.49 30.40
N ARG A 222 15.62 -7.06 31.55
CA ARG A 222 15.04 -7.97 32.54
C ARG A 222 13.54 -7.94 32.40
N TYR A 223 12.94 -9.11 32.14
CA TYR A 223 11.49 -9.23 31.99
C TYR A 223 10.82 -9.52 33.34
N PRO A 224 9.56 -9.12 33.55
CA PRO A 224 8.86 -9.37 34.82
C PRO A 224 8.69 -10.85 35.19
N CYS A 225 8.77 -11.76 34.21
CA CYS A 225 8.63 -13.20 34.44
C CYS A 225 9.85 -13.82 35.11
N CYS A 226 11.06 -13.27 34.92
CA CYS A 226 12.32 -13.92 35.27
C CYS A 226 13.32 -12.92 35.86
N PRO A 227 14.08 -13.29 36.91
CA PRO A 227 15.09 -12.42 37.50
C PRO A 227 16.34 -12.25 36.62
N GLU A 228 16.59 -13.18 35.68
CA GLU A 228 17.77 -13.16 34.81
C GLU A 228 17.63 -12.13 33.66
N PRO A 229 18.76 -11.55 33.21
CA PRO A 229 18.78 -10.69 32.03
C PRO A 229 18.65 -11.50 30.74
N PHE A 230 17.89 -10.97 29.79
CA PHE A 230 17.73 -11.50 28.42
C PHE A 230 18.34 -10.50 27.43
N PRO A 231 19.39 -10.88 26.70
CA PRO A 231 19.95 -10.05 25.66
C PRO A 231 19.07 -10.12 24.40
N ASP A 232 18.93 -8.98 23.73
CA ASP A 232 18.27 -8.85 22.43
C ASP A 232 19.04 -7.89 21.51
N ILE A 233 18.90 -8.07 20.20
CA ILE A 233 19.38 -7.12 19.20
C ILE A 233 18.18 -6.54 18.45
N THR A 234 18.11 -5.21 18.39
CA THR A 234 17.07 -4.49 17.68
C THR A 234 17.67 -3.80 16.47
N PHE A 235 17.19 -4.15 15.29
CA PHE A 235 17.52 -3.48 14.04
C PHE A 235 16.47 -2.41 13.72
N TYR A 236 16.91 -1.20 13.41
CA TYR A 236 16.06 -0.08 13.03
C TYR A 236 16.19 0.17 11.53
N VAL A 237 15.06 0.26 10.86
CA VAL A 237 14.94 0.55 9.43
C VAL A 237 14.14 1.84 9.29
N ARG A 238 14.80 2.91 8.83
CA ARG A 238 14.17 4.21 8.60
C ARG A 238 13.87 4.39 7.12
N ILE A 239 12.60 4.62 6.80
CA ILE A 239 12.09 4.68 5.43
C ILE A 239 11.27 5.95 5.19
N ARG A 240 11.24 6.43 3.95
CA ARG A 240 10.45 7.59 3.51
C ARG A 240 9.59 7.23 2.31
N ARG A 241 8.35 7.72 2.30
CA ARG A 241 7.41 7.45 1.20
C ARG A 241 7.72 8.27 -0.05
N ARG A 242 7.55 7.66 -1.23
CA ARG A 242 7.57 8.35 -2.53
C ARG A 242 6.21 8.96 -2.83
N ILE A 243 6.18 10.29 -2.84
CA ILE A 243 4.94 11.08 -2.83
C ILE A 243 4.19 11.19 -4.17
N LEU A 244 4.86 10.97 -5.30
CA LEU A 244 4.34 11.36 -6.62
C LEU A 244 3.01 10.68 -6.94
N TYR A 245 2.86 9.41 -6.59
CA TYR A 245 1.63 8.66 -6.78
C TYR A 245 0.44 9.31 -6.05
N TYR A 246 0.62 9.72 -4.79
CA TYR A 246 -0.44 10.33 -3.98
C TYR A 246 -0.81 11.74 -4.48
N LEU A 247 0.14 12.50 -5.01
CA LEU A 247 -0.16 13.80 -5.60
C LEU A 247 -1.12 13.67 -6.80
N TYR A 248 -0.90 12.70 -7.68
CA TYR A 248 -1.75 12.48 -8.85
C TYR A 248 -3.06 11.75 -8.52
N SER A 249 -3.02 10.76 -7.62
CA SER A 249 -4.17 9.90 -7.32
C SER A 249 -5.10 10.47 -6.25
N VAL A 250 -4.59 11.30 -5.33
CA VAL A 250 -5.37 11.86 -4.22
C VAL A 250 -5.58 13.36 -4.39
N VAL A 251 -4.50 14.14 -4.53
CA VAL A 251 -4.60 15.61 -4.50
C VAL A 251 -5.29 16.15 -5.75
N PHE A 252 -4.90 15.70 -6.94
CA PHE A 252 -5.45 16.21 -8.20
C PHE A 252 -6.97 15.99 -8.35
N PRO A 253 -7.55 14.79 -8.10
CA PRO A 253 -9.00 14.59 -8.11
C PRO A 253 -9.75 15.47 -7.10
N CYS A 254 -9.20 15.65 -5.89
CA CYS A 254 -9.82 16.49 -4.87
C CYS A 254 -9.88 17.97 -5.28
N VAL A 255 -8.84 18.47 -5.95
CA VAL A 255 -8.84 19.83 -6.51
C VAL A 255 -9.89 19.97 -7.62
N MET A 256 -10.00 18.98 -8.51
CA MET A 256 -11.00 18.99 -9.59
C MET A 256 -12.44 18.97 -9.05
N LEU A 257 -12.73 18.13 -8.06
CA LEU A 257 -14.03 18.12 -7.40
C LEU A 257 -14.31 19.43 -6.67
N SER A 258 -13.30 20.05 -6.04
CA SER A 258 -13.46 21.35 -5.37
C SER A 258 -13.86 22.45 -6.37
N ILE A 259 -13.27 22.46 -7.58
CA ILE A 259 -13.66 23.39 -8.65
C ILE A 259 -15.12 23.15 -9.11
N LEU A 260 -15.55 21.88 -9.21
CA LEU A 260 -16.93 21.55 -9.57
C LEU A 260 -17.94 22.08 -8.55
N THR A 261 -17.59 22.14 -7.25
CA THR A 261 -18.49 22.70 -6.23
C THR A 261 -18.78 24.18 -6.43
N LEU A 262 -17.79 24.95 -6.92
CA LEU A 262 -17.96 26.37 -7.24
C LEU A 262 -18.84 26.55 -8.48
N LEU A 263 -18.70 25.67 -9.48
CA LEU A 263 -19.50 25.72 -10.70
C LEU A 263 -21.00 25.50 -10.46
N VAL A 264 -21.39 24.79 -9.39
CA VAL A 264 -22.80 24.63 -8.99
C VAL A 264 -23.47 25.99 -8.74
N PHE A 265 -22.76 26.97 -8.19
CA PHE A 265 -23.31 28.30 -7.95
C PHE A 265 -23.47 29.12 -9.24
N CYS A 266 -22.61 28.88 -10.24
CA CYS A 266 -22.67 29.54 -11.54
C CYS A 266 -23.84 29.05 -12.41
N LEU A 267 -24.36 27.84 -12.15
CA LEU A 267 -25.46 27.30 -12.93
C LEU A 267 -26.79 28.00 -12.60
N PRO A 268 -27.55 28.50 -13.60
CA PRO A 268 -28.83 29.14 -13.38
C PRO A 268 -29.87 28.13 -12.85
N PRO A 269 -30.79 28.56 -11.96
CA PRO A 269 -31.79 27.68 -11.35
C PRO A 269 -32.86 27.19 -12.35
N GLU A 270 -32.99 27.82 -13.52
CA GLU A 270 -33.98 27.45 -14.55
C GLU A 270 -33.68 26.10 -15.22
N SER A 271 -32.42 25.64 -15.18
CA SER A 271 -31.99 24.40 -15.85
C SER A 271 -32.50 23.12 -15.19
N GLY A 272 -32.96 23.16 -13.94
CA GLY A 272 -33.35 21.96 -13.16
C GLY A 272 -32.17 21.08 -12.70
N GLU A 273 -31.07 21.03 -13.46
CA GLU A 273 -29.87 20.19 -13.21
C GLU A 273 -28.99 20.66 -12.04
N LYS A 274 -29.28 21.82 -11.45
CA LYS A 274 -28.47 22.41 -10.37
C LYS A 274 -28.40 21.53 -9.12
N ILE A 275 -29.54 20.97 -8.70
CA ILE A 275 -29.59 20.09 -7.52
C ILE A 275 -28.88 18.77 -7.84
N ALA A 276 -29.12 18.21 -9.03
CA ALA A 276 -28.51 16.96 -9.47
C ALA A 276 -26.99 17.06 -9.44
N LEU A 277 -26.41 18.12 -10.01
CA LEU A 277 -24.97 18.39 -9.95
C LEU A 277 -24.44 18.56 -8.52
N GLY A 278 -25.18 19.25 -7.65
CA GLY A 278 -24.79 19.44 -6.25
C GLY A 278 -24.72 18.12 -5.47
N ILE A 279 -25.73 17.26 -5.63
CA ILE A 279 -25.79 15.96 -4.95
C ILE A 279 -24.72 15.00 -5.49
N THR A 280 -24.49 14.95 -6.81
CA THR A 280 -23.47 14.06 -7.40
C THR A 280 -22.07 14.44 -6.95
N VAL A 281 -21.75 15.73 -6.85
CA VAL A 281 -20.46 16.21 -6.33
C VAL A 281 -20.28 15.84 -4.85
N LEU A 282 -21.34 16.00 -4.04
CA LEU A 282 -21.30 15.60 -2.62
C LEU A 282 -21.05 14.09 -2.47
N LEU A 283 -21.78 13.27 -3.23
CA LEU A 283 -21.62 11.81 -3.19
C LEU A 283 -20.22 11.39 -3.66
N ALA A 284 -19.71 11.99 -4.74
CA ALA A 284 -18.36 11.72 -5.22
C ALA A 284 -17.32 12.01 -4.14
N PHE A 285 -17.41 13.16 -3.45
CA PHE A 285 -16.52 13.48 -2.33
C PHE A 285 -16.60 12.45 -1.20
N SER A 286 -17.80 12.03 -0.80
CA SER A 286 -17.97 11.02 0.25
C SER A 286 -17.34 9.67 -0.13
N VAL A 287 -17.46 9.25 -1.39
CA VAL A 287 -16.84 8.01 -1.88
C VAL A 287 -15.30 8.13 -1.89
N PHE A 288 -14.75 9.23 -2.37
CA PHE A 288 -13.30 9.46 -2.33
C PHE A 288 -12.75 9.49 -0.90
N MET A 289 -13.48 10.10 0.03
CA MET A 289 -13.10 10.12 1.43
C MET A 289 -13.13 8.75 2.09
N LEU A 290 -14.16 7.95 1.81
CA LEU A 290 -14.21 6.56 2.26
C LEU A 290 -13.03 5.76 1.72
N ALA A 291 -12.72 5.89 0.44
CA ALA A 291 -11.59 5.18 -0.18
C ALA A 291 -10.24 5.55 0.47
N ILE A 292 -10.03 6.81 0.87
CA ILE A 292 -8.81 7.23 1.57
C ILE A 292 -8.80 6.68 3.00
N ALA A 293 -9.94 6.73 3.70
CA ALA A 293 -10.07 6.23 5.06
C ALA A 293 -9.81 4.71 5.15
N GLU A 294 -10.19 3.93 4.14
CA GLU A 294 -9.98 2.47 4.10
C GLU A 294 -8.49 2.07 3.99
N ASN A 295 -7.64 2.95 3.45
CA ASN A 295 -6.20 2.70 3.29
C ASN A 295 -5.37 3.15 4.50
N MET A 296 -5.94 3.94 5.41
CA MET A 296 -5.24 4.47 6.58
C MET A 296 -5.44 3.57 7.80
N PRO A 297 -4.49 3.53 8.75
CA PRO A 297 -4.70 2.86 10.03
C PRO A 297 -5.85 3.49 10.83
N GLU A 298 -6.63 2.65 11.51
CA GLU A 298 -7.73 3.05 12.39
C GLU A 298 -7.20 3.52 13.77
N THR A 299 -6.21 4.42 13.77
CA THR A 299 -5.59 4.94 15.00
C THR A 299 -6.06 6.34 15.33
N SER A 300 -6.36 6.60 16.60
CA SER A 300 -6.70 7.94 17.11
C SER A 300 -5.50 8.76 17.58
N GLU A 301 -4.31 8.15 17.66
CA GLU A 301 -3.08 8.82 18.11
C GLU A 301 -2.63 9.90 17.10
N TYR A 302 -2.73 9.58 15.81
CA TYR A 302 -2.25 10.44 14.72
C TYR A 302 -3.38 10.66 13.70
N ILE A 303 -3.75 11.92 13.49
CA ILE A 303 -4.76 12.31 12.50
C ILE A 303 -4.04 12.91 11.29
N PRO A 304 -4.19 12.35 10.07
CA PRO A 304 -3.54 12.89 8.88
C PRO A 304 -4.04 14.30 8.53
N LEU A 305 -3.12 15.20 8.20
CA LEU A 305 -3.47 16.56 7.74
C LEU A 305 -4.34 16.56 6.48
N ILE A 306 -4.12 15.60 5.58
CA ILE A 306 -4.96 15.41 4.39
C ILE A 306 -6.41 15.08 4.78
N SER A 307 -6.63 14.28 5.83
CA SER A 307 -7.96 13.91 6.31
C SER A 307 -8.70 15.11 6.90
N LEU A 308 -7.99 15.97 7.64
CA LEU A 308 -8.55 17.23 8.15
C LEU A 308 -8.98 18.15 7.01
N TYR A 309 -8.12 18.30 5.99
CA TYR A 309 -8.42 19.08 4.80
C TYR A 309 -9.67 18.57 4.07
N LEU A 310 -9.73 17.26 3.79
CA LEU A 310 -10.84 16.67 3.05
C LEU A 310 -12.15 16.69 3.85
N THR A 311 -12.09 16.51 5.16
CA THR A 311 -13.25 16.69 6.06
C THR A 311 -13.78 18.12 6.02
N ALA A 312 -12.89 19.12 6.03
CA ALA A 312 -13.28 20.52 5.89
C ALA A 312 -13.92 20.81 4.53
N VAL A 313 -13.38 20.25 3.44
CA VAL A 313 -13.98 20.36 2.11
C VAL A 313 -15.37 19.72 2.07
N MET A 314 -15.55 18.50 2.61
CA MET A 314 -16.86 17.86 2.69
C MET A 314 -17.88 18.67 3.50
N ALA A 315 -17.46 19.32 4.59
CA ALA A 315 -18.33 20.20 5.35
C ALA A 315 -18.77 21.41 4.51
N MET A 316 -17.82 22.04 3.79
CA MET A 316 -18.13 23.17 2.89
C MET A 316 -19.05 22.75 1.73
N THR A 317 -18.85 21.58 1.13
CA THR A 317 -19.72 21.08 0.05
C THR A 317 -21.12 20.77 0.56
N SER A 318 -21.25 20.22 1.77
CA SER A 318 -22.55 19.98 2.42
C SER A 318 -23.31 21.28 2.65
N VAL A 319 -22.65 22.30 3.20
CA VAL A 319 -23.25 23.64 3.37
C VAL A 319 -23.62 24.26 2.02
N SER A 320 -22.77 24.10 0.99
CA SER A 320 -23.06 24.55 -0.37
C SER A 320 -24.34 23.94 -0.94
N VAL A 321 -24.51 22.61 -0.81
CA VAL A 321 -25.74 21.92 -1.26
C VAL A 321 -26.96 22.43 -0.49
N MET A 322 -26.88 22.59 0.84
CA MET A 322 -27.99 23.17 1.62
C MET A 322 -28.35 24.59 1.14
N MET A 323 -27.35 25.43 0.85
CA MET A 323 -27.57 26.78 0.34
C MET A 323 -28.17 26.78 -1.06
N THR A 324 -27.80 25.85 -1.94
CA THR A 324 -28.40 25.75 -3.29
C THR A 324 -29.87 25.36 -3.24
N VAL A 325 -30.27 24.45 -2.35
CA VAL A 325 -31.68 24.10 -2.09
C VAL A 325 -32.43 25.33 -1.57
N PHE A 326 -31.84 26.10 -0.66
CA PHE A 326 -32.42 27.34 -0.15
C PHE A 326 -32.63 28.39 -1.26
N VAL A 327 -31.61 28.63 -2.10
CA VAL A 327 -31.69 29.53 -3.26
C VAL A 327 -32.79 29.09 -4.23
N LEU A 328 -32.92 27.79 -4.47
CA LEU A 328 -33.94 27.26 -5.36
C LEU A 328 -35.36 27.44 -4.80
N ASN A 329 -35.54 27.24 -3.49
CA ASN A 329 -36.82 27.51 -2.80
C ASN A 329 -37.21 28.99 -2.91
N LEU A 330 -36.25 29.91 -2.74
CA LEU A 330 -36.49 31.34 -2.94
C LEU A 330 -36.86 31.67 -4.40
N HIS A 331 -36.15 31.09 -5.37
CA HIS A 331 -36.41 31.29 -6.79
C HIS A 331 -37.84 30.87 -7.19
N TYR A 332 -38.31 29.69 -6.78
CA TYR A 332 -39.65 29.22 -7.08
C TYR A 332 -40.77 29.90 -6.25
N ARG A 333 -40.44 30.53 -5.13
CA ARG A 333 -41.40 31.35 -4.35
C ARG A 333 -41.61 32.74 -4.97
N GLY A 334 -40.61 33.33 -5.62
CA GLY A 334 -40.68 34.69 -6.19
C GLY A 334 -41.87 34.99 -7.12
N PRO A 335 -42.33 34.06 -7.99
CA PRO A 335 -43.48 34.28 -8.86
C PRO A 335 -44.84 34.23 -8.14
N LYS A 336 -44.91 33.62 -6.95
CA LYS A 336 -46.13 33.54 -6.14
C LYS A 336 -46.18 34.80 -5.28
N LYS A 337 -47.23 35.62 -5.43
CA LYS A 337 -47.47 36.95 -4.83
C LYS A 337 -47.43 36.98 -3.28
N ASN A 338 -46.33 36.57 -2.66
CA ASN A 338 -46.07 36.78 -1.25
C ASN A 338 -45.29 38.08 -1.12
N GLU A 339 -45.76 38.98 -0.26
CA GLU A 339 -45.05 40.23 0.03
C GLU A 339 -43.65 39.93 0.56
N ILE A 340 -42.63 40.58 -0.02
CA ILE A 340 -41.24 40.38 0.39
C ILE A 340 -41.09 40.96 1.81
N PRO A 341 -40.64 40.19 2.81
CA PRO A 341 -40.52 40.68 4.17
C PRO A 341 -39.52 41.84 4.26
N PHE A 342 -39.85 42.84 5.07
CA PHE A 342 -39.15 44.13 5.14
C PHE A 342 -37.65 44.00 5.45
N TRP A 343 -37.26 43.07 6.34
CA TRP A 343 -35.86 42.80 6.67
C TRP A 343 -35.03 42.34 5.46
N LEU A 344 -35.65 41.59 4.53
CA LEU A 344 -34.99 41.04 3.36
C LEU A 344 -34.83 42.11 2.27
N GLN A 345 -35.76 43.07 2.19
CA GLN A 345 -35.64 44.27 1.35
C GLN A 345 -34.50 45.19 1.83
N GLN A 346 -34.38 45.40 3.15
CA GLN A 346 -33.30 46.18 3.75
C GLN A 346 -31.93 45.54 3.46
N LEU A 347 -31.83 44.22 3.60
CA LEU A 347 -30.58 43.47 3.42
C LEU A 347 -30.16 43.40 1.95
N LEU A 348 -31.11 43.19 1.02
CA LEU A 348 -30.86 43.24 -0.41
C LEU A 348 -30.46 44.64 -0.88
N SER A 349 -31.14 45.70 -0.44
CA SER A 349 -30.82 47.07 -0.86
C SER A 349 -29.44 47.54 -0.40
N LEU A 350 -29.01 47.17 0.81
CA LEU A 350 -27.65 47.44 1.31
C LEU A 350 -26.58 46.63 0.59
N SER A 351 -26.81 45.33 0.37
CA SER A 351 -25.85 44.42 -0.27
C SER A 351 -25.70 44.67 -1.78
N LEU A 352 -26.81 44.80 -2.52
CA LEU A 352 -26.79 45.07 -3.96
C LEU A 352 -26.31 46.48 -4.29
N SER A 353 -26.54 47.48 -3.44
CA SER A 353 -26.00 48.84 -3.63
C SER A 353 -24.47 48.85 -3.64
N ASN A 354 -23.84 48.04 -2.78
CA ASN A 354 -22.37 47.91 -2.72
C ASN A 354 -21.81 47.03 -3.84
N ILE A 355 -22.48 45.94 -4.21
CA ILE A 355 -22.03 45.01 -5.27
C ILE A 355 -22.32 45.56 -6.69
N CYS A 356 -23.40 46.31 -6.91
CA CYS A 356 -23.65 46.99 -8.18
C CYS A 356 -22.81 48.26 -8.38
N ARG A 357 -22.15 48.79 -7.35
CA ARG A 357 -21.20 49.92 -7.50
C ARG A 357 -19.88 49.47 -8.15
N THR A 358 -19.48 48.22 -7.98
CA THR A 358 -18.26 47.63 -8.58
C THR A 358 -18.48 47.10 -10.01
N PHE A 359 -19.69 46.67 -10.36
CA PHE A 359 -20.07 46.39 -11.75
C PHE A 359 -20.76 47.59 -12.41
N LYS A 360 -19.96 48.51 -12.98
CA LYS A 360 -20.44 49.61 -13.83
C LYS A 360 -21.30 49.03 -14.96
N LYS A 361 -22.61 49.31 -14.96
CA LYS A 361 -23.50 48.97 -16.08
C LYS A 361 -22.92 49.54 -17.39
N PRO A 362 -22.84 48.78 -18.50
CA PRO A 362 -22.62 49.39 -19.81
C PRO A 362 -23.77 50.36 -20.06
N LYS A 363 -23.42 51.59 -20.47
CA LYS A 363 -24.38 52.67 -20.74
C LYS A 363 -25.41 52.17 -21.76
N LYS A 364 -26.69 52.11 -21.38
CA LYS A 364 -27.78 51.99 -22.36
C LYS A 364 -27.73 53.21 -23.27
N LEU A 365 -27.42 52.98 -24.54
CA LEU A 365 -27.62 53.96 -25.62
C LEU A 365 -29.12 54.26 -25.67
N LYS A 366 -29.52 55.49 -25.30
CA LYS A 366 -30.89 55.97 -25.50
C LYS A 366 -31.09 56.21 -27.00
N ILE A 367 -31.74 55.28 -27.69
CA ILE A 367 -32.38 55.59 -28.96
C ILE A 367 -33.69 56.28 -28.63
N SER A 368 -33.71 57.58 -28.85
CA SER A 368 -34.91 58.42 -28.85
C SER A 368 -35.70 58.14 -30.13
N CYS A 369 -36.88 57.53 -30.00
CA CYS A 369 -37.93 57.70 -30.99
C CYS A 369 -39.08 58.48 -30.34
N THR A 370 -39.14 59.78 -30.67
CA THR A 370 -40.20 60.72 -30.32
C THR A 370 -41.54 60.29 -30.90
N SER A 371 -42.54 60.13 -30.04
CA SER A 371 -43.95 60.07 -30.44
C SER A 371 -44.50 61.49 -30.65
N LYS A 372 -44.75 61.89 -31.89
CA LYS A 372 -45.68 62.97 -32.23
C LYS A 372 -46.96 62.35 -32.78
N GLN A 373 -48.05 62.46 -32.02
CA GLN A 373 -49.40 62.28 -32.54
C GLN A 373 -49.83 63.56 -33.27
N GLN A 374 -50.38 63.43 -34.48
CA GLN A 374 -51.44 64.32 -34.99
C GLN A 374 -52.19 63.71 -36.19
N LYS A 375 -53.45 63.38 -35.91
CA LYS A 375 -54.69 63.32 -36.73
C LYS A 375 -54.62 63.73 -38.22
N LEU A 376 -55.21 62.92 -39.12
CA LEU A 376 -56.35 63.18 -40.04
C LEU A 376 -56.26 62.25 -41.29
N HIS A 377 -57.22 61.35 -41.50
CA HIS A 377 -58.15 61.28 -42.66
C HIS A 377 -58.78 59.89 -42.87
N LYS A 378 -60.08 59.93 -43.16
CA LYS A 378 -61.04 58.85 -43.49
C LYS A 378 -60.95 58.46 -44.98
N LYS A 379 -61.45 57.24 -45.31
CA LYS A 379 -61.75 56.60 -46.64
C LYS A 379 -60.65 55.66 -47.17
N ASN A 380 -60.87 54.43 -47.67
CA ASN A 380 -62.04 53.67 -48.15
C ASN A 380 -61.76 52.14 -48.09
N ILE A 381 -62.83 51.34 -47.95
CA ILE A 381 -63.00 49.87 -48.19
C ILE A 381 -63.14 49.62 -49.73
N PRO A 382 -63.04 48.41 -50.38
CA PRO A 382 -63.13 46.99 -49.90
C PRO A 382 -62.16 45.90 -50.49
N ASN A 383 -62.22 44.72 -49.82
CA ASN A 383 -62.24 43.28 -50.23
C ASN A 383 -61.42 42.73 -51.43
N ILE A 384 -60.89 41.49 -51.30
CA ILE A 384 -61.57 40.20 -51.61
C ILE A 384 -60.68 39.00 -51.22
N ASN A 385 -61.24 38.16 -50.34
CA ASN A 385 -61.32 36.68 -50.28
C ASN A 385 -60.23 35.74 -50.81
N GLN A 386 -60.20 34.58 -50.10
CA GLN A 386 -59.95 33.19 -50.51
C GLN A 386 -58.62 32.58 -50.00
N ILE A 387 -58.54 31.43 -49.32
CA ILE A 387 -59.48 30.33 -48.98
C ILE A 387 -58.89 29.61 -47.74
N GLN A 388 -59.74 29.26 -46.76
CA GLN A 388 -59.53 28.14 -45.83
C GLN A 388 -60.28 26.93 -46.39
N GLN A 389 -59.62 25.78 -46.54
CA GLN A 389 -60.27 24.47 -46.54
C GLN A 389 -59.42 23.46 -45.78
N THR A 390 -60.16 22.63 -45.04
CA THR A 390 -59.80 21.69 -43.99
C THR A 390 -59.69 20.25 -44.51
N GLU A 391 -58.90 19.46 -43.77
CA GLU A 391 -59.11 18.04 -43.40
C GLU A 391 -58.87 16.85 -44.37
N ASN A 392 -57.98 15.96 -43.87
CA ASN A 392 -58.08 14.50 -43.74
C ASN A 392 -58.06 13.56 -44.97
N ARG A 393 -56.96 12.78 -45.13
CA ARG A 393 -56.89 11.29 -45.00
C ARG A 393 -55.55 10.70 -45.50
N VAL A 394 -54.96 9.85 -44.65
CA VAL A 394 -53.89 8.83 -44.84
C VAL A 394 -54.49 7.60 -45.59
N PRO A 395 -53.81 6.55 -46.19
CA PRO A 395 -52.43 6.03 -46.03
C PRO A 395 -51.65 5.51 -47.28
N ALA A 396 -50.38 5.13 -47.01
CA ALA A 396 -49.60 3.95 -47.43
C ALA A 396 -49.30 3.62 -48.91
N ASN A 397 -48.01 3.59 -49.25
CA ASN A 397 -47.26 2.34 -49.54
C ASN A 397 -45.77 2.67 -49.80
N GLY A 398 -44.87 1.83 -49.30
CA GLY A 398 -43.42 1.98 -49.50
C GLY A 398 -42.92 1.46 -50.84
N ILE A 399 -41.65 1.72 -51.14
CA ILE A 399 -40.69 0.82 -51.82
C ILE A 399 -39.29 1.48 -51.82
N LEU A 400 -38.29 0.63 -51.63
CA LEU A 400 -36.84 0.81 -51.61
C LEU A 400 -36.19 1.00 -53.02
N LEU A 401 -34.97 1.56 -53.01
CA LEU A 401 -33.78 1.29 -53.85
C LEU A 401 -33.76 1.61 -55.37
N SER A 402 -32.78 2.46 -55.77
CA SER A 402 -31.66 2.16 -56.71
C SER A 402 -30.68 3.35 -56.69
N TYR A 403 -29.37 3.23 -56.45
CA TYR A 403 -28.25 2.68 -57.24
C TYR A 403 -27.96 3.32 -58.62
N ALA A 404 -26.87 4.10 -58.63
CA ALA A 404 -25.69 4.01 -59.51
C ALA A 404 -25.64 4.66 -60.92
N ASN A 405 -24.67 5.60 -61.01
CA ASN A 405 -23.49 5.63 -61.90
C ASN A 405 -23.52 6.27 -63.31
N ILE A 406 -22.29 6.76 -63.67
CA ILE A 406 -21.70 7.06 -65.01
C ILE A 406 -21.94 8.52 -65.51
N ASN A 407 -20.96 9.34 -65.96
CA ASN A 407 -19.52 9.19 -66.26
C ASN A 407 -18.78 10.55 -66.36
N GLU A 408 -17.44 10.44 -66.35
CA GLU A 408 -16.36 11.44 -66.46
C GLU A 408 -16.29 12.30 -67.75
N THR A 409 -15.62 13.47 -67.68
CA THR A 409 -14.32 13.80 -68.34
C THR A 409 -14.06 15.32 -68.46
N LYS A 410 -12.93 15.84 -67.93
CA LYS A 410 -11.78 16.41 -68.70
C LYS A 410 -10.77 17.17 -67.83
N ILE A 411 -9.50 16.84 -68.07
CA ILE A 411 -8.24 17.30 -67.49
C ILE A 411 -7.69 18.54 -68.22
N LYS A 412 -6.96 19.43 -67.53
CA LYS A 412 -5.67 20.01 -67.99
C LYS A 412 -4.92 20.77 -66.88
N SER A 413 -3.72 20.28 -66.56
CA SER A 413 -2.64 20.94 -65.82
C SER A 413 -1.38 21.06 -66.71
N ARG A 414 -0.50 22.03 -66.44
CA ARG A 414 0.78 22.26 -67.16
C ARG A 414 1.92 22.69 -66.20
N VAL A 415 2.83 21.74 -65.94
CA VAL A 415 4.34 21.73 -65.91
C VAL A 415 5.17 22.87 -65.27
N THR A 416 6.14 22.51 -64.39
CA THR A 416 7.64 22.73 -64.38
C THR A 416 8.18 22.55 -62.92
N THR A 417 8.99 21.53 -62.52
CA THR A 417 10.42 21.11 -62.73
C THR A 417 11.49 21.80 -61.87
N ASP A 418 12.21 20.98 -61.05
CA ASP A 418 13.68 20.89 -60.82
C ASP A 418 14.03 20.60 -59.33
N VAL A 419 14.62 19.48 -58.89
CA VAL A 419 15.85 18.68 -59.19
C VAL A 419 16.89 18.84 -58.05
N SER A 420 17.43 17.69 -57.66
CA SER A 420 18.26 17.30 -56.50
C SER A 420 19.78 17.56 -56.72
N PRO A 421 20.74 16.99 -55.94
CA PRO A 421 20.89 15.57 -55.57
C PRO A 421 20.54 15.23 -54.11
#